data_AF-A0A550D0W2-F1
#
_entry.id   AF-A0A550D0W2-F1
#
_cell.length_a   1.000
_cell.length_b   1.000
_cell.length_c   1.000
_cell.angle_alpha   90.00
_cell.angle_beta   90.00
_cell.angle_gamma   90.00
#
_symmetry.space_group_name_H-M   'P 1'
#
loop_
_entity.id
_entity.type
_entity.pdbx_description
1 polymer ?
#
loop_
_entity_poly.entity_id
_entity_poly.type
_entity_poly.pdbx_seq_one_letter_code
_entity_poly.pdbx_strand_id
1 'polypeptide(L)'
;MATTKVRAELAGLAGYLQALHVTCEKYAPRPIPATVETQMVSQILVVLNKRRPLQRTFQEPPPTIPYTRFVSRKSNREHIQQIDEALHCVTRLFNLSDELGRPELLPFDTAFFASTFSWIEFLLPMCRSVEEVDALPPDCDVLTLDFTMAALDYLQAFTHLFLNHRDRVHEIFMAVGQRVPAIYVNVWMHWMRLYDPASGVSEKSRNDSVHIVRLSLRLLPTLWIFLENSDVERAMVISEILRAVRNHPNRFFRRFAQYMRVVIEHPVLGGDNDAEAFVRTLLRGLIDFSDAPGLGMPGRLPTKLALTMIDVVDHYLTTEPEGVTWQPAWDVCATVCMRSTKTIVRAMEKGIFALTVRVRMTVANALHLDRMIIKIQMTASMPRAIRAFHATLPLVPPSVTYEFVEERAVNVFERRYYTRQALDTSWELAQTCCNAACPMSGGEAGALRSCACGEALYCSKTCQRAHWTEGGHREVCTNDKRSDPLTARKVIRFVSEMRGFVQERYADYRPDTTLHVGLHDGEKRSHVVSETRSESPDVVPAPVVVELRIERAWGARTLRMLFSRNATLVVFTRHTAC
;
A
#
# COMPACT_ATOMS: atom_id res chain seq x y z
N MET A 1 -32.68 43.14 -5.32
CA MET A 1 -31.90 44.29 -5.83
C MET A 1 -30.40 44.16 -5.54
N ALA A 2 -29.98 43.86 -4.29
CA ALA A 2 -28.55 43.66 -3.98
C ALA A 2 -27.89 42.53 -4.80
N THR A 3 -28.59 41.41 -4.98
CA THR A 3 -28.15 40.25 -5.78
C THR A 3 -27.91 40.60 -7.26
N THR A 4 -28.83 41.34 -7.88
CA THR A 4 -28.72 41.77 -9.29
C THR A 4 -27.49 42.65 -9.53
N LYS A 5 -27.17 43.55 -8.58
CA LYS A 5 -25.99 44.42 -8.67
C LYS A 5 -24.69 43.62 -8.59
N VAL A 6 -24.58 42.71 -7.61
CA VAL A 6 -23.39 41.86 -7.44
C VAL A 6 -23.15 41.01 -8.69
N ARG A 7 -24.22 40.42 -9.25
CA ARG A 7 -24.14 39.64 -10.49
C ARG A 7 -23.61 40.46 -11.67
N ALA A 8 -24.10 41.68 -11.87
CA ALA A 8 -23.61 42.55 -12.95
C ALA A 8 -22.12 42.92 -12.75
N GLU A 9 -21.67 43.08 -11.50
CA GLU A 9 -20.27 43.36 -11.19
C GLU A 9 -19.36 42.14 -11.40
N LEU A 10 -19.84 40.93 -11.07
CA LEU A 10 -19.14 39.66 -11.37
C LEU A 10 -19.05 39.43 -12.88
N ALA A 11 -20.14 39.63 -13.62
CA ALA A 11 -20.13 39.52 -15.08
C ALA A 11 -19.15 40.53 -15.72
N GLY A 12 -19.10 41.76 -15.20
CA GLY A 12 -18.11 42.76 -15.62
C GLY A 12 -16.67 42.31 -15.33
N LEU A 13 -16.41 41.77 -14.13
CA LEU A 13 -15.10 41.22 -13.76
C LEU A 13 -14.71 40.05 -14.69
N ALA A 14 -15.60 39.09 -14.90
CA ALA A 14 -15.37 37.96 -15.80
C ALA A 14 -15.06 38.42 -17.22
N GLY A 15 -15.75 39.45 -17.73
CA GLY A 15 -15.47 40.07 -19.03
C GLY A 15 -14.05 40.65 -19.12
N TYR A 16 -13.58 41.35 -18.08
CA TYR A 16 -12.20 41.86 -18.04
C TYR A 16 -11.16 40.74 -17.98
N LEU A 17 -11.42 39.68 -17.20
CA LEU A 17 -10.53 38.52 -17.09
C LEU A 17 -10.42 37.77 -18.42
N GLN A 18 -11.56 37.56 -19.10
CA GLN A 18 -11.59 36.92 -20.42
C GLN A 18 -10.85 37.76 -21.45
N ALA A 19 -11.04 39.08 -21.46
CA ALA A 19 -10.34 39.98 -22.37
C ALA A 19 -8.81 39.91 -22.15
N LEU A 20 -8.36 39.86 -20.89
CA LEU A 20 -6.94 39.74 -20.56
C LEU A 20 -6.37 38.40 -21.03
N HIS A 21 -7.07 37.30 -20.77
CA HIS A 21 -6.66 35.97 -21.22
C HIS A 21 -6.55 35.87 -22.76
N VAL A 22 -7.56 36.35 -23.51
CA VAL A 22 -7.51 36.39 -24.99
C VAL A 22 -6.35 37.26 -25.47
N THR A 23 -6.01 38.32 -24.72
CA THR A 23 -4.84 39.15 -25.03
C THR A 23 -3.55 38.36 -24.80
N CYS A 24 -3.40 37.61 -23.71
CA CYS A 24 -2.26 36.71 -23.50
C CYS A 24 -2.08 35.75 -24.68
N GLU A 25 -3.15 35.05 -25.08
CA GLU A 25 -3.12 34.09 -26.19
C GLU A 25 -2.73 34.73 -27.52
N LYS A 26 -3.24 35.95 -27.80
CA LYS A 26 -2.93 36.68 -29.03
C LYS A 26 -1.45 37.07 -29.13
N TYR A 27 -0.81 37.42 -28.02
CA TYR A 27 0.58 37.85 -28.03
C TYR A 27 1.57 36.69 -27.90
N ALA A 28 1.14 35.51 -27.42
CA ALA A 28 1.98 34.34 -27.27
C ALA A 28 2.74 33.97 -28.58
N PRO A 29 4.07 33.68 -28.52
CA PRO A 29 4.90 33.52 -27.32
C PRO A 29 5.54 34.83 -26.81
N ARG A 30 5.21 35.99 -27.38
CA ARG A 30 5.76 37.29 -26.95
C ARG A 30 4.99 37.82 -25.73
N PRO A 31 5.64 38.57 -24.83
CA PRO A 31 4.94 39.23 -23.74
C PRO A 31 3.97 40.29 -24.28
N ILE A 32 2.87 40.49 -23.57
CA ILE A 32 1.92 41.57 -23.84
C ILE A 32 2.66 42.92 -23.70
N PRO A 33 2.36 43.92 -24.55
CA PRO A 33 2.89 45.27 -24.33
C PRO A 33 2.55 45.76 -22.92
N ALA A 34 3.56 46.17 -22.14
CA ALA A 34 3.42 46.52 -20.73
C ALA A 34 2.33 47.59 -20.45
N THR A 35 2.10 48.50 -21.40
CA THR A 35 1.04 49.52 -21.31
C THR A 35 -0.36 48.91 -21.36
N VAL A 36 -0.58 47.94 -22.26
CA VAL A 36 -1.86 47.23 -22.41
C VAL A 36 -2.12 46.38 -21.18
N GLU A 37 -1.13 45.60 -20.75
CA GLU A 37 -1.22 44.77 -19.54
C GLU A 37 -1.55 45.63 -18.31
N THR A 38 -0.80 46.71 -18.07
CA THR A 38 -1.02 47.60 -16.91
C THR A 38 -2.41 48.23 -16.92
N GLN A 39 -2.91 48.62 -18.10
CA GLN A 39 -4.26 49.17 -18.23
C GLN A 39 -5.33 48.15 -17.86
N MET A 40 -5.21 46.91 -18.36
CA MET A 40 -6.19 45.84 -18.10
C MET A 40 -6.14 45.37 -16.65
N VAL A 41 -4.94 45.18 -16.09
CA VAL A 41 -4.73 44.85 -14.67
C VAL A 41 -5.31 45.95 -13.78
N SER A 42 -5.07 47.22 -14.10
CA SER A 42 -5.65 48.35 -13.34
C SER A 42 -7.18 48.34 -13.33
N GLN A 43 -7.83 48.02 -14.45
CA GLN A 43 -9.29 47.89 -14.51
C GLN A 43 -9.81 46.76 -13.62
N ILE A 44 -9.14 45.60 -13.64
CA ILE A 44 -9.46 44.47 -12.76
C ILE A 44 -9.30 44.88 -11.28
N LEU A 45 -8.18 45.49 -10.92
CA LEU A 45 -7.90 45.93 -9.55
C LEU A 45 -8.90 46.99 -9.07
N VAL A 46 -9.36 47.89 -9.94
CA VAL A 46 -10.41 48.85 -9.61
C VAL A 46 -11.72 48.14 -9.24
N VAL A 47 -12.11 47.11 -9.99
CA VAL A 47 -13.31 46.32 -9.69
C VAL A 47 -13.13 45.55 -8.38
N LEU A 48 -12.00 44.85 -8.21
CA LEU A 48 -11.71 44.07 -7.01
C LEU A 48 -11.65 44.93 -5.74
N ASN A 49 -10.90 46.03 -5.77
CA ASN A 49 -10.64 46.84 -4.57
C ASN A 49 -11.76 47.80 -4.22
N LYS A 50 -12.36 48.47 -5.22
CA LYS A 50 -13.40 49.49 -4.97
C LYS A 50 -14.79 48.88 -4.86
N ARG A 51 -15.11 47.89 -5.69
CA ARG A 51 -16.45 47.27 -5.70
C ARG A 51 -16.50 46.03 -4.82
N ARG A 52 -15.40 45.30 -4.63
CA ARG A 52 -15.35 44.09 -3.77
C ARG A 52 -16.49 43.10 -4.07
N PRO A 53 -16.77 42.76 -5.34
CA PRO A 53 -17.89 41.87 -5.66
C PRO A 53 -17.68 40.48 -5.07
N LEU A 54 -16.44 39.97 -5.09
CA LEU A 54 -16.11 38.65 -4.57
C LEU A 54 -16.30 38.56 -3.04
N GLN A 55 -15.84 39.55 -2.27
CA GLN A 55 -16.05 39.58 -0.81
C GLN A 55 -17.53 39.69 -0.44
N ARG A 56 -18.34 40.36 -1.27
CA ARG A 56 -19.80 40.42 -1.07
C ARG A 56 -20.49 39.10 -1.40
N THR A 57 -19.98 38.34 -2.36
CA THR A 57 -20.50 37.00 -2.69
C THR A 57 -20.12 36.00 -1.60
N PHE A 58 -18.85 35.96 -1.19
CA PHE A 58 -18.35 35.08 -0.14
C PHE A 58 -18.54 35.70 1.26
N GLN A 59 -19.77 36.04 1.62
CA GLN A 59 -20.15 36.27 3.04
C GLN A 59 -20.41 34.92 3.71
N GLU A 60 -20.20 34.75 5.02
CA GLU A 60 -20.31 33.43 5.66
C GLU A 60 -21.58 32.64 5.28
N PRO A 61 -21.46 31.32 4.99
CA PRO A 61 -22.62 30.50 4.69
C PRO A 61 -23.57 30.45 5.89
N PRO A 62 -24.88 30.29 5.67
CA PRO A 62 -25.86 30.32 6.75
C PRO A 62 -25.66 29.14 7.71
N PRO A 63 -25.30 29.39 8.99
CA PRO A 63 -24.85 28.31 9.88
C PRO A 63 -25.98 27.37 10.32
N THR A 64 -27.24 27.79 10.20
CA THR A 64 -28.42 27.08 10.74
C THR A 64 -29.32 26.46 9.67
N ILE A 65 -29.08 26.71 8.38
CA ILE A 65 -29.94 26.20 7.31
C ILE A 65 -29.38 24.85 6.84
N PRO A 66 -30.15 23.75 6.94
CA PRO A 66 -29.71 22.45 6.41
C PRO A 66 -29.39 22.52 4.93
N TYR A 67 -28.38 21.76 4.50
CA TYR A 67 -27.90 21.72 3.11
C TYR A 67 -29.04 21.50 2.10
N THR A 68 -29.85 20.46 2.31
CA THR A 68 -31.00 20.12 1.45
C THR A 68 -31.97 21.29 1.31
N ARG A 69 -32.37 21.87 2.44
CA ARG A 69 -33.27 23.03 2.47
C ARG A 69 -32.67 24.25 1.76
N PHE A 70 -31.36 24.44 1.85
CA PHE A 70 -30.68 25.55 1.18
C PHE A 70 -30.69 25.38 -0.34
N VAL A 71 -30.25 24.21 -0.83
CA VAL A 71 -30.11 23.92 -2.27
C VAL A 71 -31.47 23.80 -2.98
N SER A 72 -32.48 23.22 -2.33
CA SER A 72 -33.83 23.06 -2.92
C SER A 72 -34.59 24.38 -3.10
N ARG A 73 -34.20 25.45 -2.40
CA ARG A 73 -34.90 26.75 -2.51
C ARG A 73 -34.50 27.47 -3.79
N LYS A 74 -35.47 27.74 -4.68
CA LYS A 74 -35.26 28.48 -5.93
C LYS A 74 -34.53 29.82 -5.74
N SER A 75 -34.86 30.56 -4.67
CA SER A 75 -34.20 31.85 -4.34
C SER A 75 -32.69 31.72 -4.07
N ASN A 76 -32.24 30.55 -3.60
CA ASN A 76 -30.85 30.30 -3.27
C ASN A 76 -30.05 29.78 -4.47
N ARG A 77 -30.72 29.23 -5.50
CA ARG A 77 -30.05 28.74 -6.71
C ARG A 77 -29.31 29.85 -7.45
N GLU A 78 -29.90 31.05 -7.52
CA GLU A 78 -29.23 32.23 -8.07
C GLU A 78 -27.98 32.61 -7.26
N HIS A 79 -28.00 32.41 -5.95
CA HIS A 79 -26.85 32.69 -5.10
C HIS A 79 -25.75 31.62 -5.26
N ILE A 80 -26.12 30.34 -5.37
CA ILE A 80 -25.17 29.26 -5.69
C ILE A 80 -24.49 29.54 -7.03
N GLN A 81 -25.25 29.96 -8.05
CA GLN A 81 -24.68 30.38 -9.34
C GLN A 81 -23.73 31.58 -9.22
N GLN A 82 -24.04 32.55 -8.36
CA GLN A 82 -23.11 33.66 -8.10
C GLN A 82 -21.81 33.20 -7.42
N ILE A 83 -21.90 32.24 -6.50
CA ILE A 83 -20.73 31.64 -5.83
C ILE A 83 -19.90 30.87 -6.85
N ASP A 84 -20.53 30.07 -7.71
CA ASP A 84 -19.91 29.37 -8.82
C ASP A 84 -19.16 30.32 -9.78
N GLU A 85 -19.83 31.37 -10.27
CA GLU A 85 -19.23 32.42 -11.10
C GLU A 85 -18.06 33.11 -10.39
N ALA A 86 -18.18 33.35 -9.07
CA ALA A 86 -17.14 33.94 -8.26
C ALA A 86 -15.92 33.01 -8.08
N LEU A 87 -16.13 31.70 -7.88
CA LEU A 87 -15.05 30.70 -7.83
C LEU A 87 -14.27 30.70 -9.14
N HIS A 88 -14.96 30.66 -10.29
CA HIS A 88 -14.31 30.76 -11.59
C HIS A 88 -13.50 32.05 -11.77
N CYS A 89 -14.03 33.20 -11.32
CA CYS A 89 -13.28 34.46 -11.35
C CYS A 89 -12.00 34.37 -10.52
N VAL A 90 -12.05 33.80 -9.32
CA VAL A 90 -10.87 33.67 -8.45
C VAL A 90 -9.86 32.69 -9.03
N THR A 91 -10.30 31.54 -9.55
CA THR A 91 -9.43 30.57 -10.25
C THR A 91 -8.71 31.24 -11.43
N ARG A 92 -9.41 32.05 -12.23
CA ARG A 92 -8.80 32.80 -13.33
C ARG A 92 -7.82 33.87 -12.85
N LEU A 93 -8.12 34.54 -11.74
CA LEU A 93 -7.18 35.47 -11.11
C LEU A 93 -5.91 34.78 -10.63
N PHE A 94 -5.99 33.56 -10.07
CA PHE A 94 -4.80 32.77 -9.71
C PHE A 94 -3.93 32.49 -10.93
N ASN A 95 -4.53 31.97 -12.00
CA ASN A 95 -3.80 31.61 -13.21
C ASN A 95 -3.15 32.84 -13.87
N LEU A 96 -3.88 33.95 -13.97
CA LEU A 96 -3.34 35.20 -14.55
C LEU A 96 -2.28 35.85 -13.66
N SER A 97 -2.42 35.77 -12.34
CA SER A 97 -1.40 36.25 -11.39
C SER A 97 -0.08 35.50 -11.57
N ASP A 98 -0.14 34.19 -11.79
CA ASP A 98 1.03 33.34 -12.05
C ASP A 98 1.63 33.61 -13.44
N GLU A 99 0.80 33.52 -14.48
CA GLU A 99 1.21 33.70 -15.89
C GLU A 99 1.88 35.06 -16.15
N LEU A 100 1.38 36.13 -15.51
CA LEU A 100 1.89 37.49 -15.69
C LEU A 100 2.91 37.89 -14.60
N GLY A 101 3.11 37.09 -13.55
CA GLY A 101 3.92 37.46 -12.40
C GLY A 101 3.40 38.70 -11.64
N ARG A 102 2.07 38.83 -11.51
CA ARG A 102 1.37 40.00 -10.93
C ARG A 102 0.63 39.64 -9.64
N PRO A 103 1.33 39.46 -8.49
CA PRO A 103 0.71 39.04 -7.23
C PRO A 103 -0.38 40.00 -6.72
N GLU A 104 -0.37 41.26 -7.15
CA GLU A 104 -1.40 42.24 -6.80
C GLU A 104 -2.80 41.89 -7.34
N LEU A 105 -2.91 41.02 -8.35
CA LEU A 105 -4.18 40.47 -8.83
C LEU A 105 -4.89 39.62 -7.78
N LEU A 106 -4.20 39.26 -6.70
CA LEU A 106 -4.72 38.52 -5.56
C LEU A 106 -4.76 39.39 -4.30
N PRO A 107 -5.61 40.43 -4.21
CA PRO A 107 -5.66 41.36 -3.07
C PRO A 107 -6.40 40.78 -1.84
N PHE A 108 -6.58 39.46 -1.76
CA PHE A 108 -7.43 38.80 -0.76
C PHE A 108 -6.72 38.54 0.58
N ASP A 109 -7.40 38.71 1.69
CA ASP A 109 -6.87 38.36 3.01
C ASP A 109 -7.25 36.92 3.41
N THR A 110 -6.74 36.47 4.56
CA THR A 110 -7.06 35.15 5.10
C THR A 110 -8.55 34.96 5.41
N ALA A 111 -9.26 36.04 5.76
CA ALA A 111 -10.70 36.00 6.03
C ALA A 111 -11.52 35.72 4.76
N PHE A 112 -11.14 36.30 3.62
CA PHE A 112 -11.72 35.98 2.32
C PHE A 112 -11.63 34.48 2.03
N PHE A 113 -10.42 33.91 2.17
CA PHE A 113 -10.23 32.48 1.93
C PHE A 113 -11.03 31.61 2.91
N ALA A 114 -11.09 32.00 4.19
CA ALA A 114 -11.93 31.31 5.18
C ALA A 114 -13.38 31.19 4.74
N SER A 115 -13.95 32.30 4.27
CA SER A 115 -15.32 32.33 3.81
C SER A 115 -15.52 31.52 2.53
N THR A 116 -14.59 31.62 1.57
CA THR A 116 -14.62 30.81 0.34
C THR A 116 -14.59 29.32 0.65
N PHE A 117 -13.70 28.86 1.52
CA PHE A 117 -13.64 27.45 1.93
C PHE A 117 -14.87 27.01 2.71
N SER A 118 -15.45 27.90 3.52
CA SER A 118 -16.70 27.62 4.23
C SER A 118 -17.85 27.39 3.24
N TRP A 119 -17.94 28.18 2.17
CA TRP A 119 -18.91 27.94 1.09
C TRP A 119 -18.66 26.66 0.33
N ILE A 120 -17.40 26.35 -0.01
CA ILE A 120 -17.03 25.10 -0.67
C ILE A 120 -17.44 23.92 0.21
N GLU A 121 -17.06 23.90 1.49
CA GLU A 121 -17.49 22.85 2.41
C GLU A 121 -19.01 22.78 2.52
N PHE A 122 -19.70 23.93 2.50
CA PHE A 122 -21.14 23.98 2.64
C PHE A 122 -21.89 23.45 1.40
N LEU A 123 -21.41 23.73 0.20
CA LEU A 123 -22.15 23.39 -1.03
C LEU A 123 -21.67 22.09 -1.70
N LEU A 124 -20.44 21.64 -1.42
CA LEU A 124 -19.85 20.50 -2.11
C LEU A 124 -20.49 19.17 -1.66
N PRO A 125 -21.11 18.40 -2.58
CA PRO A 125 -21.81 17.16 -2.23
C PRO A 125 -20.92 16.11 -1.53
N MET A 126 -19.62 16.07 -1.85
CA MET A 126 -18.65 15.15 -1.21
C MET A 126 -18.45 15.42 0.30
N CYS A 127 -18.79 16.62 0.78
CA CYS A 127 -18.74 16.99 2.20
C CYS A 127 -20.06 16.70 2.94
N ARG A 128 -21.06 16.11 2.25
CA ARG A 128 -22.40 15.84 2.78
C ARG A 128 -22.64 14.35 3.05
N SER A 129 -23.68 14.05 3.80
CA SER A 129 -24.12 12.67 3.97
C SER A 129 -24.76 12.15 2.68
N VAL A 130 -24.82 10.83 2.51
CA VAL A 130 -25.47 10.24 1.32
C VAL A 130 -26.96 10.58 1.32
N GLU A 131 -27.58 10.53 2.49
CA GLU A 131 -28.99 10.86 2.69
C GLU A 131 -29.32 12.33 2.36
N GLU A 132 -28.39 13.25 2.64
CA GLU A 132 -28.57 14.66 2.26
C GLU A 132 -28.48 14.88 0.75
N VAL A 133 -27.57 14.18 0.05
CA VAL A 133 -27.43 14.30 -1.40
C VAL A 133 -28.61 13.64 -2.11
N ASP A 134 -29.01 12.44 -1.67
CA ASP A 134 -30.14 11.69 -2.24
C ASP A 134 -31.50 12.38 -2.01
N ALA A 135 -31.60 13.25 -0.99
CA ALA A 135 -32.79 14.03 -0.72
C ALA A 135 -32.93 15.29 -1.60
N LEU A 136 -31.95 15.59 -2.47
CA LEU A 136 -32.04 16.71 -3.38
C LEU A 136 -33.06 16.46 -4.51
N PRO A 137 -33.80 17.49 -4.94
CA PRO A 137 -34.60 17.42 -6.16
C PRO A 137 -33.71 17.14 -7.39
N PRO A 138 -34.16 16.31 -8.36
CA PRO A 138 -33.37 15.99 -9.57
C PRO A 138 -32.95 17.21 -10.41
N ASP A 139 -33.71 18.30 -10.34
CA ASP A 139 -33.38 19.54 -11.05
C ASP A 139 -32.23 20.34 -10.40
N CYS A 140 -31.75 19.89 -9.23
CA CYS A 140 -30.54 20.41 -8.58
C CYS A 140 -29.26 19.72 -9.07
N ASP A 141 -29.33 18.57 -9.75
CA ASP A 141 -28.15 17.78 -10.12
C ASP A 141 -27.16 18.58 -10.97
N VAL A 142 -27.66 19.26 -12.01
CA VAL A 142 -26.85 20.10 -12.89
C VAL A 142 -26.15 21.21 -12.11
N LEU A 143 -26.87 21.90 -11.22
CA LEU A 143 -26.32 22.97 -10.40
C LEU A 143 -25.24 22.44 -9.45
N THR A 144 -25.44 21.25 -8.88
CA THR A 144 -24.43 20.64 -7.99
C THR A 144 -23.22 20.14 -8.76
N LEU A 145 -23.39 19.68 -10.00
CA LEU A 145 -22.30 19.23 -10.87
C LEU A 145 -21.43 20.41 -11.29
N ASP A 146 -22.04 21.49 -11.80
CA ASP A 146 -21.35 22.71 -12.22
C ASP A 146 -20.56 23.30 -11.05
N PHE A 147 -21.21 23.47 -9.89
CA PHE A 147 -20.55 23.94 -8.68
C PHE A 147 -19.41 23.01 -8.24
N THR A 148 -19.58 21.69 -8.34
CA THR A 148 -18.53 20.73 -7.98
C THR A 148 -17.31 20.91 -8.87
N MET A 149 -17.49 21.09 -10.19
CA MET A 149 -16.38 21.38 -11.09
C MET A 149 -15.67 22.69 -10.71
N ALA A 150 -16.41 23.78 -10.54
CA ALA A 150 -15.84 25.08 -10.18
C ALA A 150 -15.07 25.03 -8.85
N ALA A 151 -15.60 24.31 -7.85
CA ALA A 151 -14.94 24.11 -6.58
C ALA A 151 -13.67 23.28 -6.70
N LEU A 152 -13.66 22.22 -7.51
CA LEU A 152 -12.47 21.39 -7.73
C LEU A 152 -11.38 22.13 -8.51
N ASP A 153 -11.76 22.90 -9.53
CA ASP A 153 -10.84 23.79 -10.27
C ASP A 153 -10.22 24.84 -9.34
N TYR A 154 -11.05 25.44 -8.48
CA TYR A 154 -10.58 26.37 -7.46
C TYR A 154 -9.59 25.71 -6.50
N LEU A 155 -9.90 24.52 -5.97
CA LEU A 155 -8.99 23.78 -5.10
C LEU A 155 -7.69 23.42 -5.82
N GLN A 156 -7.75 23.05 -7.09
CA GLN A 156 -6.54 22.75 -7.88
C GLN A 156 -5.69 24.01 -8.05
N ALA A 157 -6.27 25.12 -8.49
CA ALA A 157 -5.54 26.37 -8.67
C ALA A 157 -4.97 26.89 -7.34
N PHE A 158 -5.75 26.80 -6.25
CA PHE A 158 -5.26 27.11 -4.90
C PHE A 158 -4.08 26.22 -4.49
N THR A 159 -4.11 24.94 -4.87
CA THR A 159 -3.00 24.01 -4.65
C THR A 159 -1.75 24.44 -5.43
N HIS A 160 -1.90 24.96 -6.66
CA HIS A 160 -0.78 25.49 -7.43
C HIS A 160 -0.23 26.79 -6.85
N LEU A 161 -1.04 27.65 -6.21
CA LEU A 161 -0.52 28.83 -5.51
C LEU A 161 0.48 28.51 -4.41
N PHE A 162 0.44 27.31 -3.81
CA PHE A 162 1.46 26.89 -2.85
C PHE A 162 2.88 26.97 -3.41
N LEU A 163 3.04 26.74 -4.72
CA LEU A 163 4.34 26.82 -5.39
C LEU A 163 4.93 28.22 -5.32
N ASN A 164 4.08 29.25 -5.45
CA ASN A 164 4.52 30.62 -5.64
C ASN A 164 4.39 31.50 -4.40
N HIS A 165 3.49 31.14 -3.47
CA HIS A 165 3.10 32.00 -2.34
C HIS A 165 2.99 31.24 -1.01
N ARG A 166 3.99 30.41 -0.70
CA ARG A 166 3.99 29.52 0.47
C ARG A 166 3.61 30.20 1.79
N ASP A 167 4.18 31.36 2.10
CA ASP A 167 3.92 32.06 3.39
C ASP A 167 2.45 32.42 3.55
N ARG A 168 1.85 32.94 2.48
CA ARG A 168 0.43 33.31 2.47
C ARG A 168 -0.46 32.08 2.61
N VAL A 169 -0.10 30.97 1.97
CA VAL A 169 -0.89 29.75 2.09
C VAL A 169 -0.74 29.13 3.48
N HIS A 170 0.44 29.22 4.10
CA HIS A 170 0.64 28.85 5.49
C HIS A 170 -0.29 29.62 6.42
N GLU A 171 -0.38 30.95 6.28
CA GLU A 171 -1.33 31.77 7.06
C GLU A 171 -2.78 31.32 6.87
N ILE A 172 -3.18 30.96 5.65
CA ILE A 172 -4.52 30.46 5.35
C ILE A 172 -4.75 29.08 5.98
N PHE A 173 -3.77 28.18 5.94
CA PHE A 173 -3.86 26.86 6.57
C PHE A 173 -3.98 26.96 8.09
N MET A 174 -3.23 27.88 8.69
CA MET A 174 -3.12 28.04 10.14
C MET A 174 -4.24 28.91 10.74
N ALA A 175 -5.01 29.62 9.92
CA ALA A 175 -6.07 30.48 10.44
C ALA A 175 -7.13 29.68 11.23
N VAL A 176 -7.54 30.27 12.36
CA VAL A 176 -8.49 29.64 13.27
C VAL A 176 -9.82 29.38 12.57
N GLY A 177 -10.38 28.18 12.74
CA GLY A 177 -11.65 27.78 12.12
C GLY A 177 -11.54 27.32 10.67
N GLN A 178 -10.34 27.37 10.06
CA GLN A 178 -10.13 26.87 8.72
C GLN A 178 -10.22 25.35 8.67
N ARG A 179 -10.92 24.85 7.66
CA ARG A 179 -11.13 23.40 7.43
C ARG A 179 -10.59 22.96 6.08
N VAL A 180 -9.60 23.68 5.54
CA VAL A 180 -8.99 23.38 4.23
C VAL A 180 -8.55 21.92 4.14
N PRO A 181 -7.75 21.35 5.08
CA PRO A 181 -7.36 19.94 4.98
C PRO A 181 -8.55 18.98 5.00
N ALA A 182 -9.62 19.32 5.74
CA ALA A 182 -10.83 18.50 5.80
C ALA A 182 -11.55 18.45 4.44
N ILE A 183 -11.58 19.57 3.69
CA ILE A 183 -12.18 19.62 2.35
C ILE A 183 -11.42 18.69 1.40
N TYR A 184 -10.08 18.81 1.32
CA TYR A 184 -9.26 17.94 0.46
C TYR A 184 -9.42 16.46 0.81
N VAL A 185 -9.40 16.14 2.10
CA VAL A 185 -9.61 14.77 2.57
C VAL A 185 -11.01 14.27 2.22
N ASN A 186 -12.06 15.07 2.44
CA ASN A 186 -13.44 14.67 2.12
C ASN A 186 -13.64 14.43 0.62
N VAL A 187 -13.15 15.35 -0.22
CA VAL A 187 -13.18 15.21 -1.69
C VAL A 187 -12.53 13.89 -2.11
N TRP A 188 -11.30 13.67 -1.68
CA TRP A 188 -10.55 12.47 -2.03
C TRP A 188 -11.21 11.19 -1.48
N MET A 189 -11.84 11.25 -0.31
CA MET A 189 -12.45 10.09 0.34
C MET A 189 -13.84 9.72 -0.18
N HIS A 190 -14.55 10.68 -0.78
CA HIS A 190 -15.99 10.55 -1.06
C HIS A 190 -16.37 10.76 -2.52
N TRP A 191 -15.43 11.05 -3.42
CA TRP A 191 -15.72 11.23 -4.85
C TRP A 191 -16.48 10.06 -5.50
N MET A 192 -16.26 8.82 -5.06
CA MET A 192 -16.96 7.63 -5.61
C MET A 192 -18.48 7.70 -5.44
N ARG A 193 -19.01 8.56 -4.56
CA ARG A 193 -20.45 8.79 -4.44
C ARG A 193 -21.04 9.51 -5.66
N LEU A 194 -20.21 10.26 -6.38
CA LEU A 194 -20.60 11.04 -7.55
C LEU A 194 -20.27 10.31 -8.85
N TYR A 195 -19.64 9.13 -8.77
CA TYR A 195 -19.23 8.36 -9.93
C TYR A 195 -19.93 7.01 -9.94
N ASP A 196 -20.94 6.88 -10.79
CA ASP A 196 -21.54 5.61 -11.13
C ASP A 196 -21.23 5.27 -12.61
N PRO A 197 -20.27 4.37 -12.88
CA PRO A 197 -19.94 3.98 -14.24
C PRO A 197 -21.09 3.21 -14.93
N ALA A 198 -22.07 2.69 -14.18
CA ALA A 198 -23.24 2.00 -14.71
C ALA A 198 -24.42 2.94 -14.98
N SER A 199 -24.34 4.21 -14.56
CA SER A 199 -25.41 5.16 -14.79
C SER A 199 -25.55 5.45 -16.29
N GLY A 200 -26.77 5.28 -16.82
CA GLY A 200 -27.10 5.49 -18.24
C GLY A 200 -27.12 6.96 -18.66
N VAL A 201 -26.18 7.74 -18.15
CA VAL A 201 -26.10 9.19 -18.26
C VAL A 201 -25.63 9.60 -19.65
N SER A 202 -26.00 10.81 -20.08
CA SER A 202 -25.58 11.38 -21.36
C SER A 202 -24.06 11.46 -21.48
N GLU A 203 -23.54 11.39 -22.71
CA GLU A 203 -22.08 11.43 -22.99
C GLU A 203 -21.40 12.67 -22.40
N LYS A 204 -22.05 13.85 -22.48
CA LYS A 204 -21.55 15.08 -21.87
C LYS A 204 -21.33 14.91 -20.37
N SER A 205 -22.35 14.44 -19.65
CA SER A 205 -22.27 14.29 -18.20
C SER A 205 -21.33 13.15 -17.78
N ARG A 206 -21.08 12.16 -18.66
CA ARG A 206 -20.00 11.19 -18.48
C ARG A 206 -18.62 11.86 -18.51
N ASN A 207 -18.35 12.76 -19.46
CA ASN A 207 -17.08 13.48 -19.55
C ASN A 207 -16.86 14.39 -18.34
N ASP A 208 -17.91 15.12 -17.92
CA ASP A 208 -17.86 15.97 -16.72
C ASP A 208 -17.58 15.12 -15.46
N SER A 209 -18.22 13.96 -15.35
CA SER A 209 -17.98 13.01 -14.24
C SER A 209 -16.54 12.50 -14.23
N VAL A 210 -16.00 12.10 -15.38
CA VAL A 210 -14.59 11.68 -15.52
C VAL A 210 -13.65 12.80 -15.06
N HIS A 211 -13.93 14.03 -15.47
CA HIS A 211 -13.13 15.19 -15.07
C HIS A 211 -13.15 15.41 -13.55
N ILE A 212 -14.34 15.39 -12.93
CA ILE A 212 -14.52 15.51 -11.48
C ILE A 212 -13.75 14.42 -10.73
N VAL A 213 -13.83 13.16 -11.18
CA VAL A 213 -13.10 12.04 -10.57
C VAL A 213 -11.60 12.27 -10.65
N ARG A 214 -11.10 12.67 -11.82
CA ARG A 214 -9.67 12.91 -12.05
C ARG A 214 -9.15 14.02 -11.14
N LEU A 215 -9.86 15.14 -11.05
CA LEU A 215 -9.51 16.23 -10.14
C LEU A 215 -9.53 15.76 -8.68
N SER A 216 -10.60 15.08 -8.26
CA SER A 216 -10.76 14.61 -6.89
C SER A 216 -9.65 13.66 -6.45
N LEU A 217 -9.22 12.76 -7.34
CA LEU A 217 -8.13 11.82 -7.08
C LEU A 217 -6.77 12.52 -6.98
N ARG A 218 -6.54 13.56 -7.80
CA ARG A 218 -5.27 14.29 -7.87
C ARG A 218 -5.06 15.23 -6.67
N LEU A 219 -6.11 15.89 -6.19
CA LEU A 219 -6.02 16.99 -5.22
C LEU A 219 -5.24 16.66 -3.94
N LEU A 220 -5.62 15.61 -3.21
CA LEU A 220 -4.99 15.29 -1.92
C LEU A 220 -3.50 14.87 -2.08
N PRO A 221 -3.13 13.95 -2.99
CA PRO A 221 -1.73 13.66 -3.29
C PRO A 221 -0.92 14.89 -3.72
N THR A 222 -1.47 15.74 -4.59
CA THR A 222 -0.80 16.97 -5.03
C THR A 222 -0.56 17.93 -3.87
N LEU A 223 -1.58 18.19 -3.04
CA LEU A 223 -1.45 19.00 -1.84
C LEU A 223 -0.34 18.43 -0.93
N TRP A 224 -0.34 17.13 -0.69
CA TRP A 224 0.65 16.48 0.17
C TRP A 224 2.10 16.64 -0.31
N ILE A 225 2.31 16.55 -1.63
CA ILE A 225 3.61 16.77 -2.27
C ILE A 225 4.06 18.22 -2.07
N PHE A 226 3.17 19.21 -2.25
CA PHE A 226 3.54 20.61 -2.04
C PHE A 226 3.80 20.98 -0.57
N LEU A 227 3.22 20.23 0.37
CA LEU A 227 3.51 20.36 1.79
C LEU A 227 4.83 19.69 2.21
N GLU A 228 5.75 19.36 1.29
CA GLU A 228 6.96 18.58 1.61
C GLU A 228 7.83 19.17 2.72
N ASN A 229 7.91 20.49 2.75
CA ASN A 229 8.70 21.23 3.73
C ASN A 229 7.88 21.67 4.97
N SER A 230 6.63 21.22 5.02
CA SER A 230 5.47 21.54 5.86
C SER A 230 5.13 20.66 7.06
N ASP A 231 5.98 20.43 8.07
CA ASP A 231 5.66 19.42 9.12
C ASP A 231 4.32 19.68 9.85
N VAL A 232 4.02 20.96 10.13
CA VAL A 232 2.78 21.36 10.82
C VAL A 232 1.56 21.11 9.94
N GLU A 233 1.57 21.57 8.69
CA GLU A 233 0.47 21.40 7.74
C GLU A 233 0.28 19.93 7.36
N ARG A 234 1.37 19.16 7.23
CA ARG A 234 1.30 17.70 7.04
C ARG A 234 0.64 17.03 8.23
N ALA A 235 0.98 17.42 9.46
CA ALA A 235 0.33 16.89 10.65
C ALA A 235 -1.19 17.20 10.67
N MET A 236 -1.60 18.39 10.20
CA MET A 236 -3.01 18.74 10.05
C MET A 236 -3.73 17.86 9.02
N VAL A 237 -3.13 17.64 7.85
CA VAL A 237 -3.66 16.73 6.82
C VAL A 237 -3.76 15.30 7.36
N ILE A 238 -2.74 14.80 8.05
CA ILE A 238 -2.77 13.47 8.68
C ILE A 238 -3.89 13.38 9.72
N SER A 239 -4.05 14.40 10.57
CA SER A 239 -5.12 14.46 11.57
C SER A 239 -6.50 14.35 10.91
N GLU A 240 -6.72 15.08 9.82
CA GLU A 240 -7.98 15.02 9.07
C GLU A 240 -8.18 13.68 8.36
N ILE A 241 -7.13 13.08 7.78
CA ILE A 241 -7.19 11.71 7.23
C ILE A 241 -7.61 10.73 8.32
N LEU A 242 -6.94 10.77 9.48
CA LEU A 242 -7.20 9.88 10.61
C LEU A 242 -8.62 10.08 11.14
N ARG A 243 -9.11 11.31 11.26
CA ARG A 243 -10.50 11.63 11.61
C ARG A 243 -11.46 10.98 10.61
N ALA A 244 -11.26 11.18 9.30
CA ALA A 244 -12.09 10.62 8.24
C ALA A 244 -12.09 9.07 8.23
N VAL A 245 -10.99 8.43 8.66
CA VAL A 245 -10.91 6.96 8.79
C VAL A 245 -11.17 6.43 10.20
N ARG A 246 -11.66 7.26 11.13
CA ARG A 246 -11.93 6.89 12.53
C ARG A 246 -10.70 6.28 13.22
N ASN A 247 -9.54 6.91 13.07
CA ASN A 247 -8.24 6.48 13.61
C ASN A 247 -7.77 5.09 13.16
N HIS A 248 -8.25 4.62 12.01
CA HIS A 248 -7.81 3.36 11.40
C HIS A 248 -7.09 3.60 10.05
N PRO A 249 -5.78 3.89 10.05
CA PRO A 249 -5.03 4.25 8.84
C PRO A 249 -5.11 3.17 7.74
N ASN A 250 -5.29 1.90 8.12
CA ASN A 250 -5.49 0.80 7.16
C ASN A 250 -6.72 1.00 6.26
N ARG A 251 -7.74 1.74 6.70
CA ARG A 251 -8.90 2.07 5.86
C ARG A 251 -8.54 3.07 4.77
N PHE A 252 -7.64 4.02 5.04
CA PHE A 252 -7.13 4.97 4.04
C PHE A 252 -6.41 4.22 2.91
N PHE A 253 -5.44 3.37 3.25
CA PHE A 253 -4.71 2.58 2.24
C PHE A 253 -5.58 1.55 1.51
N ARG A 254 -6.65 1.04 2.12
CA ARG A 254 -7.63 0.19 1.41
C ARG A 254 -8.43 0.98 0.37
N ARG A 255 -8.80 2.23 0.67
CA ARG A 255 -9.45 3.14 -0.29
C ARG A 255 -8.48 3.52 -1.40
N PHE A 256 -7.23 3.83 -1.06
CA PHE A 256 -6.17 4.06 -2.05
C PHE A 256 -6.04 2.87 -3.00
N ALA A 257 -5.98 1.65 -2.47
CA ALA A 257 -5.95 0.41 -3.25
C ALA A 257 -7.23 0.16 -4.08
N GLN A 258 -8.36 0.75 -3.71
CA GLN A 258 -9.58 0.69 -4.51
C GLN A 258 -9.51 1.70 -5.64
N TYR A 259 -9.06 2.93 -5.38
CA TYR A 259 -8.92 3.97 -6.40
C TYR A 259 -7.92 3.58 -7.48
N MET A 260 -6.79 2.98 -7.11
CA MET A 260 -5.82 2.48 -8.10
C MET A 260 -6.43 1.41 -9.02
N ARG A 261 -7.37 0.57 -8.52
CA ARG A 261 -8.08 -0.39 -9.38
C ARG A 261 -9.02 0.30 -10.34
N VAL A 262 -9.78 1.28 -9.85
CA VAL A 262 -10.70 2.03 -10.70
C VAL A 262 -9.93 2.74 -11.82
N VAL A 263 -8.74 3.29 -11.53
CA VAL A 263 -7.88 3.95 -12.54
C VAL A 263 -7.41 2.96 -13.63
N ILE A 264 -6.96 1.74 -13.27
CA ILE A 264 -6.55 0.74 -14.27
C ILE A 264 -7.74 0.12 -15.03
N GLU A 265 -8.91 0.01 -14.37
CA GLU A 265 -10.14 -0.53 -14.98
C GLU A 265 -10.79 0.48 -15.93
N HIS A 266 -10.54 1.78 -15.73
CA HIS A 266 -11.11 2.87 -16.52
C HIS A 266 -10.00 3.81 -17.02
N PRO A 267 -9.26 3.44 -18.08
CA PRO A 267 -8.13 4.24 -18.59
C PRO A 267 -8.47 5.69 -18.94
N VAL A 268 -9.75 5.97 -19.27
CA VAL A 268 -10.27 7.34 -19.50
C VAL A 268 -10.03 8.29 -18.32
N LEU A 269 -9.89 7.76 -17.10
CA LEU A 269 -9.56 8.56 -15.91
C LEU A 269 -8.12 9.08 -15.93
N GLY A 270 -7.20 8.41 -16.63
CA GLY A 270 -5.85 8.91 -16.90
C GLY A 270 -5.86 10.10 -17.86
N GLY A 271 -6.77 10.09 -18.84
CA GLY A 271 -6.86 11.11 -19.90
C GLY A 271 -5.79 10.94 -20.97
N ASP A 272 -6.10 11.36 -22.21
CA ASP A 272 -5.31 10.99 -23.39
C ASP A 272 -3.87 11.55 -23.40
N ASN A 273 -3.63 12.70 -22.75
CA ASN A 273 -2.33 13.40 -22.79
C ASN A 273 -1.63 13.55 -21.42
N ASP A 274 -2.28 13.17 -20.30
CA ASP A 274 -1.76 13.41 -18.93
C ASP A 274 -1.84 12.17 -18.01
N ALA A 275 -2.17 10.99 -18.56
CA ALA A 275 -2.33 9.76 -17.78
C ALA A 275 -1.09 9.41 -16.95
N GLU A 276 0.09 9.56 -17.56
CA GLU A 276 1.36 9.28 -16.90
C GLU A 276 1.59 10.18 -15.69
N ALA A 277 1.46 11.50 -15.83
CA ALA A 277 1.72 12.43 -14.73
C ALA A 277 0.64 12.33 -13.65
N PHE A 278 -0.62 12.07 -14.03
CA PHE A 278 -1.70 11.79 -13.11
C PHE A 278 -1.38 10.56 -12.24
N VAL A 279 -1.05 9.43 -12.86
CA VAL A 279 -0.74 8.18 -12.15
C VAL A 279 0.53 8.35 -11.31
N ARG A 280 1.56 9.01 -11.83
CA ARG A 280 2.78 9.33 -11.08
C ARG A 280 2.50 10.13 -9.82
N THR A 281 1.59 11.12 -9.90
CA THR A 281 1.18 11.92 -8.74
C THR A 281 0.51 11.07 -7.67
N LEU A 282 -0.39 10.16 -8.06
CA LEU A 282 -1.03 9.23 -7.12
C LEU A 282 -0.01 8.30 -6.46
N LEU A 283 0.88 7.72 -7.25
CA LEU A 283 1.91 6.78 -6.78
C LEU A 283 2.91 7.46 -5.85
N ARG A 284 3.35 8.68 -6.18
CA ARG A 284 4.21 9.49 -5.31
C ARG A 284 3.51 9.79 -3.98
N GLY A 285 2.27 10.27 -4.03
CA GLY A 285 1.48 10.51 -2.83
C GLY A 285 1.35 9.25 -1.96
N LEU A 286 1.13 8.09 -2.56
CA LEU A 286 1.05 6.81 -1.84
C LEU A 286 2.35 6.45 -1.11
N ILE A 287 3.51 6.64 -1.74
CA ILE A 287 4.82 6.44 -1.09
C ILE A 287 4.90 7.38 0.11
N ASP A 288 4.70 8.67 -0.09
CA ASP A 288 4.91 9.68 0.94
C ASP A 288 3.92 9.49 2.10
N PHE A 289 2.65 9.16 1.84
CA PHE A 289 1.67 8.82 2.90
C PHE A 289 2.04 7.52 3.62
N SER A 290 2.70 6.58 2.95
CA SER A 290 3.18 5.36 3.59
C SER A 290 4.39 5.61 4.49
N ASP A 291 5.17 6.66 4.24
CA ASP A 291 6.28 7.06 5.12
C ASP A 291 5.83 8.04 6.22
N ALA A 292 4.66 8.67 6.07
CA ALA A 292 4.12 9.63 7.02
C ALA A 292 3.87 9.03 8.43
N PRO A 293 4.42 9.65 9.50
CA PRO A 293 4.17 9.25 10.88
C PRO A 293 2.68 9.22 11.21
N GLY A 294 2.20 8.17 11.87
CA GLY A 294 0.78 8.00 12.22
C GLY A 294 -0.09 7.35 11.15
N LEU A 295 0.30 7.40 9.87
CA LEU A 295 -0.37 6.65 8.79
C LEU A 295 0.32 5.31 8.53
N GLY A 296 1.57 5.34 8.09
CA GLY A 296 2.23 4.19 7.49
C GLY A 296 3.21 3.42 8.38
N MET A 297 2.96 3.37 9.69
CA MET A 297 3.83 2.68 10.66
C MET A 297 4.26 1.27 10.18
N PRO A 298 5.51 0.84 10.45
CA PRO A 298 6.02 -0.48 10.03
C PRO A 298 5.05 -1.61 10.35
N GLY A 299 4.78 -2.46 9.37
CA GLY A 299 3.87 -3.61 9.49
C GLY A 299 2.36 -3.30 9.44
N ARG A 300 1.95 -2.02 9.29
CA ARG A 300 0.51 -1.66 9.25
C ARG A 300 -0.10 -1.61 7.86
N LEU A 301 0.68 -1.48 6.78
CA LEU A 301 0.11 -1.39 5.43
C LEU A 301 -0.74 -2.64 5.08
N PRO A 302 -1.98 -2.47 4.55
CA PRO A 302 -2.83 -3.59 4.20
C PRO A 302 -2.20 -4.45 3.11
N THR A 303 -2.20 -5.78 3.28
CA THR A 303 -1.77 -6.70 2.21
C THR A 303 -2.54 -6.48 0.90
N LYS A 304 -3.83 -6.11 0.97
CA LYS A 304 -4.64 -5.80 -0.21
C LYS A 304 -4.05 -4.67 -1.07
N LEU A 305 -3.35 -3.70 -0.45
CA LEU A 305 -2.65 -2.64 -1.18
C LEU A 305 -1.53 -3.23 -2.03
N ALA A 306 -0.66 -4.06 -1.44
CA ALA A 306 0.43 -4.71 -2.18
C ALA A 306 -0.09 -5.54 -3.36
N LEU A 307 -1.17 -6.31 -3.16
CA LEU A 307 -1.75 -7.11 -4.23
C LEU A 307 -2.32 -6.23 -5.35
N THR A 308 -3.01 -5.13 -5.01
CA THR A 308 -3.41 -4.14 -6.03
C THR A 308 -2.20 -3.59 -6.77
N MET A 309 -1.11 -3.25 -6.08
CA MET A 309 0.06 -2.68 -6.74
C MET A 309 0.74 -3.67 -7.69
N ILE A 310 0.69 -4.97 -7.41
CA ILE A 310 1.12 -6.02 -8.36
C ILE A 310 0.26 -5.95 -9.62
N ASP A 311 -1.06 -5.90 -9.46
CA ASP A 311 -2.01 -5.82 -10.58
C ASP A 311 -1.77 -4.52 -11.41
N VAL A 312 -1.44 -3.39 -10.75
CA VAL A 312 -1.14 -2.11 -11.41
C VAL A 312 0.17 -2.17 -12.21
N VAL A 313 1.24 -2.72 -11.64
CA VAL A 313 2.52 -2.87 -12.35
C VAL A 313 2.36 -3.82 -13.54
N ASP A 314 1.68 -4.95 -13.33
CA ASP A 314 1.42 -5.93 -14.38
C ASP A 314 0.60 -5.34 -15.54
N HIS A 315 -0.41 -4.52 -15.23
CA HIS A 315 -1.19 -3.79 -16.23
C HIS A 315 -0.28 -2.90 -17.09
N TYR A 316 0.46 -1.97 -16.49
CA TYR A 316 1.29 -1.03 -17.26
C TYR A 316 2.45 -1.70 -18.00
N LEU A 317 3.06 -2.76 -17.47
CA LEU A 317 4.06 -3.54 -18.21
C LEU A 317 3.47 -4.27 -19.42
N THR A 318 2.15 -4.51 -19.42
CA THR A 318 1.47 -5.24 -20.50
C THR A 318 0.89 -4.29 -21.55
N THR A 319 0.28 -3.18 -21.11
CA THR A 319 -0.35 -2.21 -22.02
C THR A 319 0.65 -1.19 -22.57
N GLU A 320 1.65 -0.80 -21.78
CA GLU A 320 2.57 0.30 -22.07
C GLU A 320 4.02 -0.07 -21.66
N PRO A 321 4.63 -1.11 -22.25
CA PRO A 321 5.97 -1.58 -21.86
C PRO A 321 7.06 -0.52 -22.07
N GLU A 322 6.92 0.33 -23.08
CA GLU A 322 7.82 1.46 -23.36
C GLU A 322 7.51 2.72 -22.53
N GLY A 323 6.35 2.75 -21.87
CA GLY A 323 5.96 3.84 -20.99
C GLY A 323 6.77 3.87 -19.71
N VAL A 324 6.82 5.02 -19.04
CA VAL A 324 7.55 5.18 -17.77
C VAL A 324 6.65 5.06 -16.54
N THR A 325 5.34 4.83 -16.72
CA THR A 325 4.35 4.75 -15.63
C THR A 325 4.54 3.52 -14.74
N TRP A 326 4.99 2.39 -15.29
CA TRP A 326 5.20 1.17 -14.52
C TRP A 326 6.35 1.30 -13.50
N GLN A 327 7.32 2.21 -13.72
CA GLN A 327 8.48 2.41 -12.82
C GLN A 327 8.05 2.92 -11.44
N PRO A 328 7.36 4.08 -11.29
CA PRO A 328 6.82 4.49 -10.00
C PRO A 328 5.86 3.46 -9.39
N ALA A 329 5.12 2.71 -10.22
CA ALA A 329 4.20 1.68 -9.73
C ALA A 329 4.99 0.53 -9.09
N TRP A 330 6.10 0.14 -9.71
CA TRP A 330 7.03 -0.85 -9.19
C TRP A 330 7.68 -0.38 -7.89
N ASP A 331 8.12 0.87 -7.81
CA ASP A 331 8.74 1.41 -6.59
C ASP A 331 7.79 1.34 -5.39
N VAL A 332 6.53 1.73 -5.60
CA VAL A 332 5.47 1.59 -4.58
C VAL A 332 5.26 0.11 -4.25
N CYS A 333 5.05 -0.74 -5.26
CA CYS A 333 4.81 -2.17 -5.06
C CYS A 333 5.91 -2.81 -4.22
N ALA A 334 7.16 -2.52 -4.57
CA ALA A 334 8.32 -3.04 -3.90
C ALA A 334 8.42 -2.54 -2.46
N THR A 335 8.24 -1.25 -2.24
CA THR A 335 8.23 -0.62 -0.91
C THR A 335 7.18 -1.24 0.00
N VAL A 336 5.94 -1.39 -0.47
CA VAL A 336 4.84 -1.97 0.31
C VAL A 336 5.10 -3.46 0.62
N CYS A 337 5.61 -4.22 -0.35
CA CYS A 337 5.92 -5.64 -0.18
C CYS A 337 7.07 -5.87 0.82
N MET A 338 8.13 -5.07 0.77
CA MET A 338 9.33 -5.24 1.60
C MET A 338 9.08 -4.95 3.09
N ARG A 339 8.07 -4.15 3.43
CA ARG A 339 7.72 -3.77 4.82
C ARG A 339 7.20 -4.91 5.69
N SER A 340 6.72 -6.00 5.10
CA SER A 340 6.17 -7.12 5.88
C SER A 340 6.41 -8.47 5.20
N THR A 341 7.02 -9.40 5.95
CA THR A 341 7.19 -10.79 5.49
C THR A 341 5.84 -11.44 5.16
N LYS A 342 4.77 -11.10 5.89
CA LYS A 342 3.42 -11.62 5.58
C LYS A 342 2.93 -11.11 4.23
N THR A 343 3.18 -9.84 3.92
CA THR A 343 2.76 -9.22 2.66
C THR A 343 3.50 -9.82 1.47
N ILE A 344 4.83 -9.96 1.54
CA ILE A 344 5.60 -10.59 0.45
C ILE A 344 5.18 -12.05 0.21
N VAL A 345 4.89 -12.83 1.25
CA VAL A 345 4.38 -14.21 1.07
C VAL A 345 3.03 -14.23 0.34
N ARG A 346 2.18 -13.22 0.56
CA ARG A 346 0.91 -13.05 -0.16
C ARG A 346 1.13 -12.52 -1.58
N ALA A 347 2.11 -11.65 -1.79
CA ALA A 347 2.54 -11.20 -3.11
C ALA A 347 3.09 -12.36 -3.96
N MET A 348 3.76 -13.34 -3.34
CA MET A 348 4.19 -14.56 -4.02
C MET A 348 3.02 -15.41 -4.52
N GLU A 349 1.88 -15.41 -3.84
CA GLU A 349 0.66 -16.08 -4.34
C GLU A 349 0.12 -15.40 -5.62
N LYS A 350 0.59 -14.18 -5.92
CA LYS A 350 0.28 -13.41 -7.12
C LYS A 350 1.44 -13.33 -8.12
N GLY A 351 2.50 -14.12 -7.92
CA GLY A 351 3.60 -14.17 -8.88
C GLY A 351 4.56 -12.98 -8.82
N ILE A 352 4.76 -12.36 -7.65
CA ILE A 352 5.73 -11.24 -7.51
C ILE A 352 7.13 -11.55 -8.03
N PHE A 353 7.58 -12.82 -7.96
CA PHE A 353 8.87 -13.21 -8.55
C PHE A 353 8.86 -13.07 -10.07
N ALA A 354 7.84 -13.62 -10.75
CA ALA A 354 7.70 -13.48 -12.19
C ALA A 354 7.58 -12.02 -12.63
N LEU A 355 6.85 -11.21 -11.85
CA LEU A 355 6.77 -9.77 -12.08
C LEU A 355 8.13 -9.08 -11.93
N THR A 356 8.94 -9.47 -10.93
CA THR A 356 10.30 -8.92 -10.72
C THR A 356 11.20 -9.23 -11.92
N VAL A 357 11.15 -10.45 -12.45
CA VAL A 357 11.90 -10.86 -13.66
C VAL A 357 11.46 -10.03 -14.87
N ARG A 358 10.15 -9.81 -15.06
CA ARG A 358 9.62 -8.98 -16.14
C ARG A 358 10.10 -7.52 -16.04
N VAL A 359 10.05 -6.93 -14.85
CA VAL A 359 10.57 -5.57 -14.62
C VAL A 359 12.03 -5.46 -15.02
N ARG A 360 12.85 -6.45 -14.64
CA ARG A 360 14.27 -6.51 -15.03
C ARG A 360 14.46 -6.60 -16.54
N MET A 361 13.65 -7.43 -17.22
CA MET A 361 13.70 -7.52 -18.69
C MET A 361 13.37 -6.19 -19.37
N THR A 362 12.48 -5.40 -18.78
CA THR A 362 12.16 -4.05 -19.27
C THR A 362 13.28 -3.06 -18.94
N VAL A 363 13.78 -3.06 -17.71
CA VAL A 363 14.92 -2.22 -17.27
C VAL A 363 15.78 -2.99 -16.27
N ALA A 364 16.99 -3.35 -16.70
CA ALA A 364 17.92 -4.18 -15.91
C ALA A 364 18.25 -3.59 -14.53
N ASN A 365 18.32 -2.26 -14.43
CA ASN A 365 18.70 -1.54 -13.20
C ASN A 365 17.51 -0.85 -12.51
N ALA A 366 16.28 -1.38 -12.63
CA ALA A 366 15.15 -0.80 -11.94
C ALA A 366 15.36 -0.79 -10.41
N LEU A 367 14.92 0.28 -9.76
CA LEU A 367 15.10 0.46 -8.32
C LEU A 367 14.46 -0.70 -7.55
N HIS A 368 15.09 -1.12 -6.45
CA HIS A 368 14.61 -2.20 -5.57
C HIS A 368 14.62 -3.64 -6.13
N LEU A 369 15.02 -3.91 -7.39
CA LEU A 369 15.06 -5.28 -7.93
C LEU A 369 15.84 -6.25 -7.04
N ASP A 370 17.12 -5.99 -6.77
CA ASP A 370 17.96 -6.86 -5.93
C ASP A 370 17.40 -7.02 -4.52
N ARG A 371 16.93 -5.93 -3.93
CA ARG A 371 16.35 -5.93 -2.57
C ARG A 371 15.09 -6.79 -2.53
N MET A 372 14.27 -6.76 -3.59
CA MET A 372 13.09 -7.60 -3.71
C MET A 372 13.46 -9.08 -3.83
N ILE A 373 14.40 -9.43 -4.71
CA ILE A 373 14.85 -10.83 -4.89
C ILE A 373 15.41 -11.39 -3.57
N ILE A 374 16.28 -10.63 -2.89
CA ILE A 374 16.80 -11.01 -1.56
C ILE A 374 15.65 -11.21 -0.57
N LYS A 375 14.66 -10.30 -0.55
CA LYS A 375 13.52 -10.41 0.35
C LYS A 375 12.66 -11.64 0.03
N ILE A 376 12.45 -11.97 -1.24
CA ILE A 376 11.78 -13.19 -1.69
C ILE A 376 12.54 -14.42 -1.18
N GLN A 377 13.86 -14.48 -1.38
CA GLN A 377 14.72 -15.57 -0.88
C GLN A 377 14.61 -15.76 0.64
N MET A 378 14.53 -14.68 1.43
CA MET A 378 14.36 -14.77 2.88
C MET A 378 13.03 -15.44 3.32
N THR A 379 12.06 -15.55 2.41
CA THR A 379 10.79 -16.24 2.67
C THR A 379 10.83 -17.74 2.36
N ALA A 380 11.92 -18.27 1.78
CA ALA A 380 12.08 -19.68 1.43
C ALA A 380 12.05 -20.64 2.63
N SER A 381 12.09 -20.13 3.87
CA SER A 381 11.84 -20.88 5.10
C SER A 381 10.35 -21.12 5.41
N MET A 382 9.45 -20.46 4.67
CA MET A 382 8.02 -20.43 4.98
C MET A 382 7.28 -21.40 4.03
N PRO A 383 6.63 -22.45 4.55
CA PRO A 383 5.90 -23.45 3.74
C PRO A 383 4.95 -22.86 2.71
N ARG A 384 4.24 -21.80 3.11
CA ARG A 384 3.30 -21.08 2.26
C ARG A 384 3.99 -20.38 1.10
N ALA A 385 5.11 -19.73 1.36
CA ALA A 385 5.91 -19.04 0.35
C ALA A 385 6.48 -20.03 -0.67
N ILE A 386 6.97 -21.18 -0.19
CA ILE A 386 7.52 -22.24 -1.06
C ILE A 386 6.46 -22.72 -2.05
N ARG A 387 5.25 -23.06 -1.57
CA ARG A 387 4.15 -23.49 -2.44
C ARG A 387 3.71 -22.40 -3.40
N ALA A 388 3.59 -21.16 -2.91
CA ALA A 388 3.21 -20.02 -3.73
C ALA A 388 4.23 -19.76 -4.85
N PHE A 389 5.53 -19.75 -4.51
CA PHE A 389 6.61 -19.59 -5.49
C PHE A 389 6.51 -20.64 -6.59
N HIS A 390 6.48 -21.93 -6.21
CA HIS A 390 6.42 -23.03 -7.17
C HIS A 390 5.15 -22.98 -8.05
N ALA A 391 4.00 -22.63 -7.47
CA ALA A 391 2.75 -22.51 -8.22
C ALA A 391 2.76 -21.35 -9.23
N THR A 392 3.54 -20.30 -8.97
CA THR A 392 3.61 -19.09 -9.82
C THR A 392 4.86 -19.03 -10.69
N LEU A 393 5.83 -19.92 -10.51
CA LEU A 393 7.04 -19.99 -11.32
C LEU A 393 6.73 -20.15 -12.84
N PRO A 394 5.72 -20.94 -13.26
CA PRO A 394 5.35 -21.05 -14.67
C PRO A 394 4.86 -19.75 -15.33
N LEU A 395 4.61 -18.69 -14.55
CA LEU A 395 4.28 -17.37 -15.10
C LEU A 395 5.50 -16.67 -15.74
N VAL A 396 6.72 -17.13 -15.44
CA VAL A 396 7.92 -16.71 -16.17
C VAL A 396 7.97 -17.43 -17.51
N PRO A 397 8.06 -16.72 -18.66
CA PRO A 397 8.17 -17.38 -19.96
C PRO A 397 9.42 -18.28 -20.01
N PRO A 398 9.33 -19.52 -20.56
CA PRO A 398 10.48 -20.43 -20.61
C PRO A 398 11.69 -19.92 -21.41
N SER A 399 11.50 -18.89 -22.26
CA SER A 399 12.56 -18.27 -23.04
C SER A 399 13.45 -17.30 -22.24
N VAL A 400 13.04 -16.94 -21.02
CA VAL A 400 13.77 -15.97 -20.20
C VAL A 400 14.96 -16.63 -19.52
N THR A 401 16.14 -16.04 -19.71
CA THR A 401 17.33 -16.39 -18.94
C THR A 401 17.33 -15.67 -17.60
N TYR A 402 17.51 -16.44 -16.53
CA TYR A 402 17.65 -15.89 -15.18
C TYR A 402 19.04 -15.28 -14.99
N GLU A 403 19.10 -14.15 -14.29
CA GLU A 403 20.36 -13.67 -13.74
C GLU A 403 20.78 -14.50 -12.53
N PHE A 404 22.07 -14.44 -12.17
CA PHE A 404 22.63 -15.23 -11.07
C PHE A 404 21.82 -15.14 -9.75
N VAL A 405 21.34 -13.94 -9.40
CA VAL A 405 20.54 -13.73 -8.19
C VAL A 405 19.13 -14.35 -8.28
N GLU A 406 18.53 -14.35 -9.47
CA GLU A 406 17.22 -14.95 -9.77
C GLU A 406 17.33 -16.48 -9.80
N GLU A 407 18.33 -17.01 -10.51
CA GLU A 407 18.62 -18.44 -10.59
C GLU A 407 18.87 -19.02 -9.19
N ARG A 408 19.65 -18.30 -8.36
CA ARG A 408 19.84 -18.67 -6.95
C ARG A 408 18.51 -18.70 -6.19
N ALA A 409 17.60 -17.76 -6.44
CA ALA A 409 16.28 -17.79 -5.81
C ALA A 409 15.49 -19.03 -6.24
N VAL A 410 15.40 -19.30 -7.54
CA VAL A 410 14.71 -20.48 -8.11
C VAL A 410 15.26 -21.76 -7.50
N ASN A 411 16.58 -21.95 -7.54
CA ASN A 411 17.26 -23.14 -7.00
C ASN A 411 16.96 -23.36 -5.51
N VAL A 412 16.96 -22.28 -4.70
CA VAL A 412 16.61 -22.36 -3.28
C VAL A 412 15.16 -22.80 -3.10
N PHE A 413 14.23 -22.21 -3.85
CA PHE A 413 12.80 -22.52 -3.72
C PHE A 413 12.45 -23.92 -4.22
N GLU A 414 12.97 -24.35 -5.37
CA GLU A 414 12.76 -25.69 -5.92
C GLU A 414 13.30 -26.77 -4.98
N ARG A 415 14.55 -26.62 -4.51
CA ARG A 415 15.13 -27.56 -3.54
C ARG A 415 14.25 -27.69 -2.29
N ARG A 416 13.78 -26.55 -1.76
CA ARG A 416 12.90 -26.52 -0.58
C ARG A 416 11.52 -27.12 -0.88
N TYR A 417 11.01 -26.95 -2.09
CA TYR A 417 9.76 -27.54 -2.54
C TYR A 417 9.86 -29.07 -2.62
N TYR A 418 10.88 -29.61 -3.30
CA TYR A 418 11.08 -31.06 -3.40
C TYR A 418 11.38 -31.70 -2.05
N THR A 419 12.23 -31.05 -1.23
CA THR A 419 12.48 -31.50 0.16
C THR A 419 11.17 -31.59 0.94
N ARG A 420 10.28 -30.60 0.75
CA ARG A 420 8.98 -30.57 1.39
C ARG A 420 8.04 -31.65 0.86
N GLN A 421 8.02 -31.91 -0.43
CA GLN A 421 7.20 -32.95 -1.03
C GLN A 421 7.64 -34.33 -0.52
N ALA A 422 8.95 -34.62 -0.54
CA ALA A 422 9.51 -35.84 0.02
C ALA A 422 9.18 -35.99 1.52
N LEU A 423 9.13 -34.87 2.25
CA LEU A 423 8.71 -34.81 3.64
C LEU A 423 7.24 -35.14 3.85
N ASP A 424 6.36 -34.58 3.03
CA ASP A 424 4.92 -34.85 3.11
C ASP A 424 4.66 -36.33 2.75
N THR A 425 5.35 -36.90 1.74
CA THR A 425 5.32 -38.35 1.45
C THR A 425 5.88 -39.21 2.60
N SER A 426 7.02 -38.82 3.19
CA SER A 426 7.58 -39.53 4.34
C SER A 426 6.68 -39.46 5.58
N TRP A 427 5.97 -38.34 5.75
CA TRP A 427 5.00 -38.16 6.83
C TRP A 427 3.79 -39.06 6.64
N GLU A 428 3.28 -39.21 5.41
CA GLU A 428 2.19 -40.15 5.10
C GLU A 428 2.56 -41.58 5.50
N LEU A 429 3.80 -42.00 5.27
CA LEU A 429 4.32 -43.31 5.70
C LEU A 429 4.52 -43.40 7.22
N ALA A 430 4.90 -42.30 7.86
CA ALA A 430 5.19 -42.24 9.29
C ALA A 430 3.94 -42.00 10.17
N GLN A 431 2.78 -41.66 9.60
CA GLN A 431 1.55 -41.36 10.35
C GLN A 431 0.84 -42.63 10.85
N THR A 432 1.59 -43.55 11.45
CA THR A 432 1.07 -44.77 12.07
C THR A 432 1.20 -44.69 13.59
N CYS A 433 0.25 -45.29 14.31
CA CYS A 433 0.35 -45.36 15.75
C CYS A 433 1.39 -46.42 16.13
N CYS A 434 2.38 -46.06 16.94
CA CYS A 434 3.42 -46.98 17.41
C CYS A 434 2.94 -48.00 18.46
N ASN A 435 1.71 -47.88 18.95
CA ASN A 435 1.12 -48.96 19.75
C ASN A 435 0.74 -50.11 18.80
N ALA A 436 1.48 -51.21 18.85
CA ALA A 436 1.22 -52.39 18.01
C ALA A 436 -0.21 -52.96 18.20
N ALA A 437 -0.79 -52.80 19.40
CA ALA A 437 -2.16 -53.20 19.70
C ALA A 437 -3.21 -52.14 19.29
N CYS A 438 -2.83 -51.08 18.58
CA CYS A 438 -3.77 -50.06 18.14
C CYS A 438 -4.70 -50.63 17.05
N PRO A 439 -6.03 -50.64 17.27
CA PRO A 439 -6.98 -51.13 16.26
C PRO A 439 -7.05 -50.22 15.02
N MET A 440 -6.48 -49.01 15.11
CA MET A 440 -6.44 -48.00 14.04
C MET A 440 -5.04 -47.87 13.42
N SER A 441 -4.17 -48.88 13.55
CA SER A 441 -2.76 -48.82 13.13
C SER A 441 -2.52 -48.54 11.64
N GLY A 442 -3.55 -48.58 10.80
CA GLY A 442 -3.51 -48.20 9.37
C GLY A 442 -4.65 -47.30 8.88
N GLY A 443 -5.44 -46.69 9.77
CA GLY A 443 -6.53 -45.78 9.36
C GLY A 443 -6.07 -44.33 9.20
N GLU A 444 -6.93 -43.47 8.62
CA GLU A 444 -6.81 -42.00 8.68
C GLU A 444 -6.90 -41.53 10.15
N ALA A 445 -5.84 -41.77 10.92
CA ALA A 445 -5.76 -41.29 12.28
C ALA A 445 -5.69 -39.77 12.19
N GLY A 446 -6.60 -39.09 12.90
CA GLY A 446 -6.52 -37.64 13.11
C GLY A 446 -5.17 -37.21 13.72
N ALA A 447 -5.05 -35.96 14.15
CA ALA A 447 -3.78 -35.40 14.63
C ALA A 447 -3.05 -36.31 15.65
N LEU A 448 -2.00 -37.01 15.21
CA LEU A 448 -1.20 -37.89 16.05
C LEU A 448 -0.42 -37.09 17.09
N ARG A 449 -0.37 -37.63 18.30
CA ARG A 449 0.45 -37.15 19.40
C ARG A 449 1.84 -37.75 19.26
N SER A 450 2.87 -36.95 19.39
CA SER A 450 4.24 -37.42 19.54
C SER A 450 4.55 -37.76 21.00
N CYS A 451 5.36 -38.79 21.21
CA CYS A 451 6.10 -38.97 22.45
C CYS A 451 7.01 -37.76 22.70
N ALA A 452 7.42 -37.55 23.95
CA ALA A 452 8.39 -36.51 24.28
C ALA A 452 9.74 -36.74 23.58
N CYS A 453 10.15 -37.99 23.35
CA CYS A 453 11.34 -38.32 22.54
C CYS A 453 11.17 -37.99 21.05
N GLY A 454 9.94 -37.88 20.53
CA GLY A 454 9.66 -37.62 19.12
C GLY A 454 9.71 -38.86 18.20
N GLU A 455 10.14 -40.01 18.71
CA GLU A 455 10.31 -41.26 17.92
C GLU A 455 9.02 -42.07 17.79
N ALA A 456 8.11 -41.97 18.76
CA ALA A 456 6.86 -42.71 18.76
C ALA A 456 5.65 -41.79 18.59
N LEU A 457 4.69 -42.19 17.75
CA LEU A 457 3.45 -41.47 17.48
C LEU A 457 2.22 -42.23 17.99
N TYR A 458 1.21 -41.51 18.45
CA TYR A 458 0.03 -42.09 19.09
C TYR A 458 -1.25 -41.38 18.68
N CYS A 459 -2.26 -42.14 18.28
CA CYS A 459 -3.59 -41.58 17.99
C CYS A 459 -4.31 -41.10 19.27
N SER A 460 -3.94 -41.63 20.44
CA SER A 460 -4.58 -41.32 21.72
C SER A 460 -3.60 -41.39 22.91
N LYS A 461 -3.99 -40.81 24.04
CA LYS A 461 -3.26 -40.99 25.32
C LYS A 461 -3.26 -42.44 25.77
N THR A 462 -4.29 -43.21 25.43
CA THR A 462 -4.41 -44.62 25.79
C THR A 462 -3.37 -45.44 25.06
N CYS A 463 -3.23 -45.28 23.74
CA CYS A 463 -2.19 -45.94 22.96
C CYS A 463 -0.78 -45.51 23.39
N GLN A 464 -0.62 -44.23 23.76
CA GLN A 464 0.63 -43.76 24.34
C GLN A 464 0.96 -44.50 25.64
N ARG A 465 0.01 -44.61 26.58
CA ARG A 465 0.20 -45.31 27.85
C ARG A 465 0.48 -46.80 27.63
N ALA A 466 -0.29 -47.47 26.78
CA ALA A 466 -0.11 -48.88 26.49
C ALA A 466 1.29 -49.16 25.89
N HIS A 467 1.70 -48.42 24.84
CA HIS A 467 3.06 -48.57 24.31
C HIS A 467 4.14 -48.21 25.35
N TRP A 468 3.87 -47.22 26.22
CA TRP A 468 4.80 -46.82 27.28
C TRP A 468 5.01 -47.92 28.33
N THR A 469 3.94 -48.49 28.85
CA THR A 469 4.01 -49.46 29.96
C THR A 469 4.14 -50.90 29.48
N GLU A 470 3.36 -51.30 28.48
CA GLU A 470 3.27 -52.68 28.01
C GLU A 470 4.20 -52.93 26.82
N GLY A 471 4.35 -51.95 25.94
CA GLY A 471 5.21 -52.06 24.75
C GLY A 471 6.68 -51.73 24.98
N GLY A 472 7.13 -51.59 26.22
CA GLY A 472 8.53 -51.38 26.58
C GLY A 472 9.12 -50.01 26.22
N HIS A 473 8.33 -49.08 25.66
CA HIS A 473 8.88 -47.78 25.24
C HIS A 473 9.48 -46.98 26.40
N ARG A 474 9.00 -47.18 27.64
CA ARG A 474 9.57 -46.55 28.84
C ARG A 474 11.05 -46.86 29.05
N GLU A 475 11.49 -48.07 28.71
CA GLU A 475 12.87 -48.53 28.96
C GLU A 475 13.86 -47.91 27.98
N VAL A 476 13.39 -47.62 26.76
CA VAL A 476 14.21 -47.05 25.68
C VAL A 476 14.02 -45.54 25.51
N CYS A 477 12.93 -44.98 26.03
CA CYS A 477 12.65 -43.55 25.89
C CYS A 477 13.56 -42.73 26.81
N THR A 478 14.54 -42.05 26.21
CA THR A 478 15.54 -41.20 26.89
C THR A 478 14.98 -39.92 27.54
N ASN A 479 13.65 -39.74 27.58
CA ASN A 479 13.00 -38.46 27.85
C ASN A 479 11.97 -38.55 28.98
N ASP A 480 12.42 -38.48 30.23
CA ASP A 480 11.60 -38.72 31.43
C ASP A 480 10.87 -37.47 31.98
N LYS A 481 11.11 -36.28 31.40
CA LYS A 481 10.55 -35.00 31.90
C LYS A 481 9.40 -34.49 31.03
N ARG A 482 8.27 -34.16 31.69
CA ARG A 482 7.02 -33.57 31.14
C ARG A 482 7.22 -32.19 30.50
N SER A 483 7.95 -32.12 29.40
CA SER A 483 7.99 -30.93 28.57
C SER A 483 6.82 -30.89 27.59
N ASP A 484 6.32 -29.70 27.25
CA ASP A 484 5.40 -29.51 26.12
C ASP A 484 5.87 -30.28 24.88
N PRO A 485 5.10 -31.27 24.41
CA PRO A 485 5.50 -32.08 23.27
C PRO A 485 5.49 -31.22 22.00
N LEU A 486 6.64 -31.15 21.31
CA LEU A 486 6.65 -30.72 19.91
C LEU A 486 5.74 -31.67 19.14
N THR A 487 4.84 -31.17 18.30
CA THR A 487 4.00 -32.06 17.48
C THR A 487 4.88 -32.96 16.62
N ALA A 488 4.44 -34.20 16.40
CA ALA A 488 5.08 -35.18 15.53
C ALA A 488 5.55 -34.59 14.20
N ARG A 489 4.65 -33.84 13.55
CA ARG A 489 4.91 -33.14 12.29
C ARG A 489 6.04 -32.10 12.39
N LYS A 490 6.22 -31.45 13.55
CA LYS A 490 7.34 -30.52 13.77
C LYS A 490 8.67 -31.25 13.92
N VAL A 491 8.70 -32.38 14.63
CA VAL A 491 9.92 -33.18 14.80
C VAL A 491 10.38 -33.74 13.45
N ILE A 492 9.48 -34.41 12.72
CA ILE A 492 9.80 -34.97 11.39
C ILE A 492 10.24 -33.88 10.42
N ARG A 493 9.51 -32.76 10.39
CA ARG A 493 9.92 -31.59 9.60
C ARG A 493 11.34 -31.15 9.94
N PHE A 494 11.66 -31.03 11.22
CA PHE A 494 12.97 -30.56 11.66
C PHE A 494 14.08 -31.55 11.28
N VAL A 495 13.89 -32.85 11.55
CA VAL A 495 14.86 -33.90 11.20
C VAL A 495 15.17 -33.87 9.70
N SER A 496 14.16 -33.72 8.85
CA SER A 496 14.38 -33.67 7.40
C SER A 496 14.96 -32.36 6.91
N GLU A 497 14.58 -31.23 7.51
CA GLU A 497 15.25 -29.94 7.23
C GLU A 497 16.75 -30.02 7.58
N MET A 498 17.11 -30.74 8.65
CA MET A 498 18.49 -30.99 9.05
C MET A 498 19.21 -31.97 8.14
N ARG A 499 18.56 -33.07 7.77
CA ARG A 499 19.08 -34.00 6.78
C ARG A 499 19.44 -33.26 5.48
N GLY A 500 18.52 -32.45 4.97
CA GLY A 500 18.75 -31.64 3.78
C GLY A 500 19.89 -30.63 3.95
N PHE A 501 19.98 -29.97 5.11
CA PHE A 501 21.08 -29.06 5.41
C PHE A 501 22.45 -29.77 5.44
N VAL A 502 22.52 -30.92 6.11
CA VAL A 502 23.74 -31.74 6.19
C VAL A 502 24.15 -32.20 4.80
N GLN A 503 23.21 -32.75 4.02
CA GLN A 503 23.46 -33.17 2.64
C GLN A 503 23.94 -32.01 1.76
N GLU A 504 23.35 -30.82 1.88
CA GLU A 504 23.71 -29.66 1.04
C GLU A 504 25.08 -29.09 1.38
N ARG A 505 25.34 -28.83 2.67
CA ARG A 505 26.55 -28.10 3.10
C ARG A 505 27.75 -29.01 3.31
N TYR A 506 27.50 -30.31 3.45
CA TYR A 506 28.50 -31.30 3.82
C TYR A 506 28.51 -32.51 2.88
N ALA A 507 27.92 -32.41 1.68
CA ALA A 507 28.06 -33.45 0.64
C ALA A 507 29.53 -33.81 0.37
N ASP A 508 30.39 -32.79 0.33
CA ASP A 508 31.83 -32.93 0.06
C ASP A 508 32.68 -32.99 1.34
N TYR A 509 32.04 -32.96 2.52
CA TYR A 509 32.74 -32.92 3.80
C TYR A 509 33.41 -34.26 4.08
N ARG A 510 34.71 -34.20 4.43
CA ARG A 510 35.49 -35.39 4.80
C ARG A 510 35.39 -35.66 6.31
N PRO A 511 35.36 -36.93 6.72
CA PRO A 511 34.66 -37.39 7.93
C PRO A 511 35.42 -37.22 9.25
N ASP A 512 36.52 -36.48 9.25
CA ASP A 512 37.53 -36.49 10.31
C ASP A 512 37.12 -35.60 11.51
N THR A 513 35.95 -34.94 11.41
CA THR A 513 35.58 -33.82 12.26
C THR A 513 34.12 -33.93 12.69
N THR A 514 33.86 -33.82 14.00
CA THR A 514 32.49 -33.78 14.53
C THR A 514 31.98 -32.35 14.41
N LEU A 515 30.99 -32.15 13.55
CA LEU A 515 30.36 -30.85 13.34
C LEU A 515 29.19 -30.66 14.30
N HIS A 516 29.23 -29.63 15.15
CA HIS A 516 28.13 -29.23 16.01
C HIS A 516 27.35 -28.06 15.39
N VAL A 517 26.14 -28.36 14.89
CA VAL A 517 25.25 -27.35 14.31
C VAL A 517 24.23 -26.92 15.36
N GLY A 518 24.31 -25.67 15.81
CA GLY A 518 23.35 -25.07 16.73
C GLY A 518 22.23 -24.35 16.00
N LEU A 519 20.99 -24.64 16.40
CA LEU A 519 19.80 -23.98 15.86
C LEU A 519 18.99 -23.38 17.00
N HIS A 520 18.70 -22.09 16.91
CA HIS A 520 17.88 -21.39 17.88
C HIS A 520 16.43 -21.27 17.36
N ASP A 521 15.47 -21.77 18.13
CA ASP A 521 14.03 -21.64 17.80
C ASP A 521 13.60 -20.18 17.99
N GLY A 522 13.56 -19.41 16.90
CA GLY A 522 13.13 -18.01 16.91
C GLY A 522 13.99 -17.10 16.04
N GLU A 523 15.28 -17.39 15.92
CA GLU A 523 16.19 -16.73 14.99
C GLU A 523 16.33 -17.60 13.73
N LYS A 524 15.96 -17.04 12.57
CA LYS A 524 16.03 -17.73 11.27
C LYS A 524 17.46 -17.98 10.77
N ARG A 525 18.48 -17.92 11.65
CA ARG A 525 19.88 -18.13 11.29
C ARG A 525 20.39 -19.37 12.02
N SER A 526 20.79 -20.36 11.23
CA SER A 526 21.61 -21.48 11.69
C SER A 526 23.04 -20.99 11.88
N HIS A 527 23.61 -21.18 13.06
CA HIS A 527 25.02 -20.89 13.32
C HIS A 527 25.76 -22.21 13.54
N VAL A 528 26.93 -22.36 12.90
CA VAL A 528 27.87 -23.40 13.31
C VAL A 528 28.38 -22.96 14.68
N VAL A 529 28.09 -23.74 15.73
CA VAL A 529 28.42 -23.36 17.11
C VAL A 529 29.85 -23.76 17.45
N SER A 530 30.32 -24.88 16.92
CA SER A 530 31.71 -25.31 17.04
C SER A 530 32.05 -26.41 16.04
N GLU A 531 33.29 -26.43 15.58
CA GLU A 531 33.86 -27.51 14.78
C GLU A 531 34.98 -28.17 15.60
N THR A 532 34.85 -29.46 15.91
CA THR A 532 35.83 -30.17 16.74
C THR A 532 36.54 -31.22 15.89
N ARG A 533 37.80 -30.97 15.52
CA ARG A 533 38.64 -31.89 14.74
C ARG A 533 39.16 -33.02 15.63
N SER A 534 39.03 -34.25 15.15
CA SER A 534 39.69 -35.41 15.74
C SER A 534 40.99 -35.64 14.98
N GLU A 535 42.15 -35.53 15.65
CA GLU A 535 43.48 -35.67 15.02
C GLU A 535 43.91 -37.14 14.78
N SER A 536 42.99 -38.10 14.82
CA SER A 536 43.33 -39.52 14.68
C SER A 536 43.15 -40.02 13.23
N PRO A 537 44.23 -40.47 12.55
CA PRO A 537 44.21 -40.84 11.13
C PRO A 537 43.54 -42.19 10.78
N ASP A 538 43.11 -42.97 11.78
CA ASP A 538 42.56 -44.34 11.59
C ASP A 538 41.05 -44.47 11.88
N VAL A 539 40.30 -43.36 11.91
CA VAL A 539 38.94 -43.36 12.47
C VAL A 539 37.84 -43.58 11.43
N VAL A 540 36.97 -44.55 11.72
CA VAL A 540 35.65 -44.77 11.09
C VAL A 540 34.93 -43.42 10.94
N PRO A 541 34.35 -43.09 9.78
CA PRO A 541 33.79 -41.76 9.54
C PRO A 541 32.85 -41.32 10.67
N ALA A 542 33.23 -40.23 11.35
CA ALA A 542 32.50 -39.76 12.52
C ALA A 542 31.08 -39.32 12.11
N PRO A 543 30.04 -39.67 12.88
CA PRO A 543 28.68 -39.22 12.59
C PRO A 543 28.57 -37.70 12.76
N VAL A 544 27.78 -37.05 11.89
CA VAL A 544 27.49 -35.62 12.01
C VAL A 544 26.52 -35.40 13.16
N VAL A 545 26.89 -34.61 14.14
CA VAL A 545 26.11 -34.35 15.35
C VAL A 545 25.40 -33.00 15.26
N VAL A 546 24.14 -32.99 14.89
CA VAL A 546 23.34 -31.76 14.87
C VAL A 546 22.71 -31.54 16.25
N GLU A 547 22.98 -30.41 16.90
CA GLU A 547 22.41 -30.05 18.20
C GLU A 547 21.44 -28.88 18.08
N LEU A 548 20.15 -29.18 18.00
CA LEU A 548 19.10 -28.17 18.00
C LEU A 548 18.87 -27.62 19.41
N ARG A 549 19.22 -26.35 19.63
CA ARG A 549 19.02 -25.65 20.90
C ARG A 549 17.77 -24.78 20.88
N ILE A 550 16.64 -25.33 21.32
CA ILE A 550 15.38 -24.61 21.46
C ILE A 550 15.43 -23.75 22.72
N GLU A 551 15.58 -22.44 22.58
CA GLU A 551 15.51 -21.50 23.70
C GLU A 551 14.06 -21.05 23.93
N ARG A 552 13.59 -21.17 25.18
CA ARG A 552 12.28 -20.67 25.61
C ARG A 552 12.44 -19.83 26.87
N ALA A 553 11.41 -19.04 27.20
CA ALA A 553 11.36 -18.22 28.42
C ALA A 553 11.62 -19.01 29.73
N TRP A 554 11.47 -20.35 29.69
CA TRP A 554 11.62 -21.27 30.83
C TRP A 554 12.91 -22.10 30.77
N GLY A 555 13.88 -21.74 29.91
CA GLY A 555 15.16 -22.41 29.75
C GLY A 555 15.44 -22.96 28.34
N ALA A 556 16.73 -23.18 28.05
CA ALA A 556 17.22 -23.75 26.79
C ALA A 556 17.08 -25.29 26.77
N ARG A 557 16.79 -25.86 25.60
CA ARG A 557 16.67 -27.30 25.39
C ARG A 557 17.53 -27.74 24.22
N THR A 558 18.38 -28.74 24.38
CA THR A 558 19.19 -29.27 23.27
C THR A 558 18.65 -30.62 22.81
N LEU A 559 18.29 -30.73 21.53
CA LEU A 559 17.98 -31.97 20.81
C LEU A 559 19.19 -32.32 19.95
N ARG A 560 19.86 -33.42 20.29
CA ARG A 560 21.04 -33.92 19.59
C ARG A 560 20.61 -35.01 18.61
N MET A 561 21.00 -34.86 17.35
CA MET A 561 20.68 -35.75 16.24
C MET A 561 21.98 -36.19 15.62
N LEU A 562 22.23 -37.50 15.60
CA LEU A 562 23.39 -38.08 14.94
C LEU A 562 22.97 -38.54 13.54
N PHE A 563 23.67 -38.07 12.53
CA PHE A 563 23.48 -38.46 11.14
C PHE A 563 24.67 -39.28 10.65
N SER A 564 24.41 -40.36 9.93
CA SER A 564 25.43 -41.15 9.25
C SER A 564 25.94 -40.41 8.00
N ARG A 565 26.95 -40.98 7.36
CA ARG A 565 27.52 -40.46 6.10
C ARG A 565 26.47 -40.27 4.98
N ASN A 566 25.41 -41.08 4.97
CA ASN A 566 24.32 -40.96 4.00
C ASN A 566 23.19 -40.02 4.48
N ALA A 567 23.46 -39.25 5.54
CA ALA A 567 22.51 -38.43 6.27
C ALA A 567 21.28 -39.22 6.81
N THR A 568 21.43 -40.52 7.01
CA THR A 568 20.45 -41.33 7.73
C THR A 568 20.54 -40.96 9.21
N LEU A 569 19.41 -40.70 9.87
CA LEU A 569 19.40 -40.44 11.31
C LEU A 569 19.78 -41.75 12.02
N VAL A 570 20.83 -41.72 12.83
CA VAL A 570 21.39 -42.88 13.53
C VAL A 570 20.92 -42.91 14.98
N VAL A 571 20.92 -41.76 15.66
CA VAL A 571 20.54 -41.65 17.09
C VAL A 571 19.94 -40.28 17.36
N PHE A 572 18.89 -40.24 18.20
CA PHE A 572 18.27 -39.03 18.73
C PHE A 572 18.42 -38.99 20.25
N THR A 573 19.14 -38.01 20.79
CA THR A 573 19.38 -37.87 22.23
C THR A 573 19.08 -36.46 22.71
N ARG A 574 18.57 -36.29 23.92
CA ARG A 574 18.27 -34.97 24.49
C ARG A 574 19.22 -34.68 25.65
N HIS A 575 19.82 -33.49 25.65
CA HIS A 575 20.56 -32.97 26.81
C HIS A 575 19.82 -31.76 27.40
N THR A 576 19.60 -31.78 28.71
CA THR A 576 19.26 -30.58 29.49
C THR A 576 20.57 -30.00 30.02
N ALA A 577 20.90 -28.76 29.63
CA ALA A 577 21.93 -28.01 30.33
C ALA A 577 21.47 -27.83 31.79
N CYS A 578 22.31 -28.23 32.75
CA CYS A 578 22.08 -27.95 34.16
C CYS A 578 22.25 -26.46 34.44
#